data_AF-A0A2N3H0I5-F1
#
_entry.id   AF-A0A2N3H0I5-F1
#
_cell.length_a   1.000
_cell.length_b   1.000
_cell.length_c   1.000
_cell.angle_alpha   90.00
_cell.angle_beta   90.00
_cell.angle_gamma   90.00
#
_symmetry.space_group_name_H-M   'P 1'
#
loop_
_entity.id
_entity.type
_entity.pdbx_description
1 polymer ?
#
loop_
_entity_poly.entity_id
_entity_poly.type
_entity_poly.pdbx_seq_one_letter_code
_entity_poly.pdbx_strand_id
1 'polypeptide(L)' 'MLFGITIPPVALLLGGLTLFALLAFQVLVGLRKIKFKGALHMKVHKFTAYAMLLFAVFHATAALAYLGYI' A
#
# COMPACT_ATOMS: atom_id res chain seq x y z
N MET A 1 -13.74 9.84 -11.23
CA MET A 1 -13.99 10.46 -9.89
C MET A 1 -14.22 9.32 -8.91
N LEU A 2 -13.87 9.47 -7.63
CA LEU A 2 -14.18 8.48 -6.59
C LEU A 2 -14.75 9.21 -5.38
N PHE A 3 -15.92 8.77 -4.91
CA PHE A 3 -16.69 9.44 -3.84
C PHE A 3 -16.91 10.96 -4.08
N GLY A 4 -17.18 11.35 -5.33
CA GLY A 4 -17.39 12.76 -5.71
C GLY A 4 -16.11 13.60 -5.83
N ILE A 5 -14.93 13.01 -5.59
CA ILE A 5 -13.63 13.69 -5.72
C ILE A 5 -12.98 13.31 -7.06
N THR A 6 -12.49 14.29 -7.80
CA THR A 6 -11.68 14.04 -9.00
C THR A 6 -10.32 13.48 -8.58
N ILE A 7 -9.98 12.29 -9.09
CA ILE A 7 -8.67 11.69 -8.85
C ILE A 7 -7.69 12.28 -9.87
N PRO A 8 -6.72 13.11 -9.46
CA PRO A 8 -5.71 13.57 -10.39
C PRO A 8 -4.74 12.42 -10.72
N PRO A 9 -4.17 12.36 -11.94
CA PRO A 9 -3.25 11.29 -12.33
C PRO A 9 -2.05 11.14 -11.40
N VAL A 10 -1.56 12.27 -10.87
CA VAL A 10 -0.44 12.30 -9.91
C VAL A 10 -0.75 11.54 -8.62
N ALA A 11 -2.02 11.53 -8.16
CA ALA A 11 -2.39 10.80 -6.95
C ALA A 11 -2.33 9.28 -7.14
N LEU A 12 -2.65 8.78 -8.33
CA LEU A 12 -2.49 7.36 -8.66
C LEU A 12 -1.00 6.99 -8.74
N LEU A 13 -0.19 7.80 -9.41
CA LEU A 13 1.25 7.55 -9.49
C LEU A 13 1.90 7.53 -8.09
N LEU A 14 1.64 8.55 -7.27
CA LEU A 14 2.19 8.62 -5.92
C LEU A 14 1.67 7.48 -5.04
N GLY A 15 0.38 7.15 -5.10
CA GLY A 15 -0.19 6.04 -4.35
C GLY A 15 0.45 4.69 -4.69
N GLY A 16 0.66 4.42 -5.99
CA GLY A 16 1.33 3.20 -6.45
C GLY A 16 2.79 3.13 -6.01
N LEU A 17 3.53 4.23 -6.16
CA LEU A 17 4.93 4.32 -5.71
C LEU A 17 5.06 4.14 -4.19
N THR A 18 4.16 4.74 -3.41
CA THR A 18 4.14 4.57 -1.95
C THR A 18 3.85 3.12 -1.56
N LEU A 19 2.85 2.46 -2.17
CA LEU A 19 2.55 1.05 -1.90
C LEU A 19 3.73 0.14 -2.26
N PHE A 20 4.38 0.40 -3.40
CA PHE A 20 5.57 -0.33 -3.81
C PHE A 20 6.73 -0.16 -2.82
N ALA A 21 7.01 1.06 -2.36
CA ALA A 21 8.06 1.33 -1.38
C ALA A 21 7.78 0.64 -0.04
N LEU A 22 6.53 0.65 0.43
CA LEU A 22 6.11 -0.05 1.64
C LEU A 22 6.25 -1.58 1.48
N LEU A 23 5.97 -2.12 0.30
CA LEU A 23 6.19 -3.55 0.00
C LEU A 23 7.66 -3.92 0.00
N ALA A 24 8.50 -3.12 -0.64
CA ALA A 24 9.95 -3.31 -0.58
C ALA A 24 10.45 -3.29 0.86
N PHE A 25 9.97 -2.33 1.68
CA PHE A 25 10.31 -2.26 3.10
C PHE A 25 9.86 -3.52 3.86
N GLN A 26 8.63 -4.00 3.66
CA GLN A 26 8.14 -5.24 4.26
C GLN A 26 9.01 -6.44 3.88
N VAL A 27 9.42 -6.55 2.61
CA VAL A 27 10.31 -7.63 2.14
C VAL A 27 11.68 -7.54 2.84
N LEU A 28 12.28 -6.34 2.91
CA LEU A 28 13.58 -6.16 3.57
C LEU A 28 13.53 -6.48 5.07
N VAL A 29 12.43 -6.15 5.74
CA VAL A 29 12.18 -6.48 7.14
C VAL A 29 11.97 -8.00 7.31
N GLY A 30 11.16 -8.63 6.45
CA GLY A 30 10.91 -10.08 6.46
C GLY A 30 12.17 -10.91 6.19
N LEU A 31 13.03 -10.45 5.28
CA LEU A 31 14.37 -11.01 5.01
C LEU A 31 15.41 -10.64 6.06
N ARG A 32 15.05 -9.84 7.07
CA ARG A 32 15.95 -9.36 8.13
C ARG A 32 17.16 -8.57 7.63
N LYS A 33 17.08 -7.99 6.43
CA LYS A 33 18.05 -7.01 5.93
C LYS A 33 17.96 -5.72 6.75
N ILE A 34 16.75 -5.37 7.17
CA ILE A 34 16.48 -4.37 8.22
C ILE A 34 16.18 -5.12 9.50
N LYS A 35 17.02 -4.93 10.53
CA LYS A 35 16.92 -5.69 11.78
C LYS A 35 15.83 -5.13 12.68
N PHE A 36 14.66 -5.75 12.65
CA PHE A 36 13.63 -5.62 13.67
C PHE A 36 13.38 -7.01 14.28
N LYS A 37 13.39 -7.13 15.61
CA LYS A 37 13.38 -8.43 16.30
C LYS A 37 12.35 -8.46 17.43
N GLY A 38 12.01 -9.67 17.88
CA GLY A 38 11.10 -9.92 18.99
C GLY A 38 9.63 -10.02 18.59
N ALA A 39 8.76 -10.23 19.59
CA ALA A 39 7.31 -10.36 19.38
C ALA A 39 6.68 -9.10 18.78
N LEU A 40 7.21 -7.91 19.13
CA LEU A 40 6.75 -6.64 18.58
C LEU A 40 7.00 -6.55 17.07
N HIS A 41 8.12 -7.07 16.57
CA HIS A 41 8.38 -7.13 15.14
C HIS A 41 7.28 -7.88 14.39
N MET A 42 6.97 -9.11 14.81
CA MET A 42 5.94 -9.90 14.15
C MET A 42 4.55 -9.26 14.24
N LYS A 43 4.24 -8.59 15.37
CA LYS A 43 2.98 -7.86 15.53
C LYS A 43 2.88 -6.69 14.55
N VAL A 44 3.93 -5.87 14.46
CA VAL A 44 3.98 -4.73 13.54
C VAL A 44 3.96 -5.21 12.10
N HIS A 45 4.84 -6.14 11.72
CA HIS A 45 4.94 -6.68 10.36
C HIS A 45 3.61 -7.24 9.86
N LYS A 46 2.90 -8.00 10.69
CA LYS A 46 1.57 -8.54 10.38
C LYS A 46 0.52 -7.43 10.26
N PHE A 47 0.46 -6.50 11.20
CA PHE A 47 -0.52 -5.42 11.18
C PHE A 47 -0.32 -4.49 9.97
N THR A 48 0.93 -4.10 9.68
CA THR A 48 1.25 -3.27 8.52
C THR A 48 0.99 -4.01 7.21
N ALA A 49 1.15 -5.34 7.15
CA ALA A 49 0.77 -6.11 5.98
C ALA A 49 -0.74 -6.06 5.71
N TYR A 50 -1.60 -6.18 6.73
CA TYR A 50 -3.04 -6.03 6.55
C TYR A 50 -3.43 -4.61 6.14
N ALA A 51 -2.82 -3.58 6.74
CA ALA A 51 -3.06 -2.20 6.34
C ALA A 51 -2.67 -1.97 4.86
N MET A 52 -1.54 -2.50 4.42
CA MET A 52 -1.11 -2.41 3.03
C MET A 52 -2.04 -3.14 2.07
N LEU A 53 -2.58 -4.30 2.46
CA LEU A 53 -3.57 -5.01 1.65
C LEU A 53 -4.84 -4.15 1.46
N LEU A 54 -5.34 -3.53 2.52
CA LEU A 54 -6.47 -2.60 2.45
C LEU A 54 -6.17 -1.43 1.51
N PHE A 55 -5.00 -0.80 1.64
CA PHE A 55 -4.59 0.30 0.77
C PHE A 55 -4.41 -0.16 -0.69
N ALA A 56 -3.93 -1.38 -0.94
CA ALA A 56 -3.80 -1.92 -2.28
C ALA A 56 -5.18 -2.13 -2.94
N VAL A 57 -6.16 -2.64 -2.19
CA VAL A 57 -7.56 -2.75 -2.66
C VAL A 57 -8.13 -1.36 -2.97
N PHE A 58 -7.94 -0.39 -2.07
CA PHE A 58 -8.37 0.99 -2.31
C PHE A 58 -7.70 1.59 -3.55
N HIS A 59 -6.39 1.38 -3.73
CA HIS A 59 -5.64 1.88 -4.87
C HIS A 59 -6.10 1.25 -6.19
N ALA A 60 -6.34 -0.06 -6.21
CA ALA A 60 -6.90 -0.75 -7.37
C ALA A 60 -8.29 -0.23 -7.72
N THR A 61 -9.15 -0.02 -6.72
CA THR A 61 -10.49 0.56 -6.90
C THR A 61 -10.43 1.97 -7.47
N ALA A 62 -9.51 2.81 -6.94
CA ALA A 62 -9.28 4.15 -7.47
C ALA A 62 -8.79 4.14 -8.93
N ALA A 63 -7.93 3.19 -9.30
CA ALA A 63 -7.48 3.02 -10.67
C ALA A 63 -8.62 2.59 -11.61
N LEU A 64 -9.47 1.64 -11.19
CA LEU A 64 -10.64 1.24 -11.95
C LEU A 64 -11.60 2.42 -12.19
N ALA A 65 -11.85 3.22 -11.16
CA ALA A 65 -12.69 4.42 -11.24
C ALA A 65 -12.07 5.54 -12.10
N TYR A 66 -10.74 5.64 -12.12
CA TYR A 66 -10.05 6.59 -13.01
C TYR A 66 -10.12 6.15 -14.48
N LEU A 67 -10.03 4.84 -14.74
CA LEU A 67 -10.14 4.26 -16.08
C LEU A 67 -11.59 4.16 -16.58
N GLY A 68 -12.59 4.43 -15.72
CA GLY A 68 -14.00 4.43 -16.09
C GLY A 68 -14.66 3.05 -16.12
N TYR A 69 -14.07 2.04 -15.47
CA TYR A 69 -14.67 0.72 -15.36
C TYR A 69 -15.76 0.64 -14.27
N ILE A 70 -15.69 1.53 -13.28
CA ILE A 70 -16.66 1.69 -12.18
C ILE A 70 -16.82 3.17 -11.81
#